data_AF-A0AAF1DBI8-F1
#
_entry.id   AF-A0AAF1DBI8-F1
#
_cell.length_a   1.000
_cell.length_b   1.000
_cell.length_c   1.000
_cell.angle_alpha   90.00
_cell.angle_beta   90.00
_cell.angle_gamma   90.00
#
_symmetry.space_group_name_H-M   'P 1'
#
loop_
_entity.id
_entity.type
_entity.pdbx_description
1 polymer ?
#
loop_
_entity_poly.entity_id
_entity_poly.type
_entity_poly.pdbx_seq_one_letter_code
_entity_poly.pdbx_strand_id
1 'polypeptide(L)'
;MKHKKLFSLVVILTVFISGCASIAPTRASRAYWEKQFGILVRNTPSVDGNKITNNLLIYKKSDGFGGVQCLLAGKILPEENAMNTLKEKGYTGEYIYFFDVLYQDPRTWAFIDSLDFKTDTSTVKLKDKNPTRDVIRIGNDSFVHEFARFIITPEEINNILKTNSLIVQYKGEKSYFDILTFKGDDLQKIKDFITADILTEPSKNW
;
A
#
# COMPACT_ATOMS: atom_id res chain seq x y z
N MET A 1 -21.78 -46.86 3.58
CA MET A 1 -20.54 -46.34 4.23
C MET A 1 -19.71 -45.39 3.37
N LYS A 2 -19.66 -45.51 2.02
CA LYS A 2 -18.85 -44.63 1.16
C LYS A 2 -19.30 -43.16 1.14
N HIS A 3 -20.61 -42.89 1.16
CA HIS A 3 -21.16 -41.51 1.11
C HIS A 3 -20.92 -40.68 2.38
N LYS A 4 -20.82 -41.32 3.56
CA LYS A 4 -20.55 -40.60 4.82
C LYS A 4 -19.13 -40.06 4.88
N LYS A 5 -18.14 -40.76 4.30
CA LYS A 5 -16.75 -40.30 4.21
C LYS A 5 -16.58 -39.13 3.23
N LEU A 6 -17.32 -39.13 2.12
CA LEU A 6 -17.31 -38.05 1.14
C LEU A 6 -17.96 -36.77 1.70
N PHE A 7 -19.07 -36.90 2.44
CA PHE A 7 -19.74 -35.78 3.08
C PHE A 7 -18.86 -35.11 4.14
N SER A 8 -18.20 -35.90 5.01
CA SER A 8 -17.27 -35.37 6.00
C SER A 8 -16.05 -34.70 5.36
N LEU A 9 -15.51 -35.23 4.26
CA LEU A 9 -14.42 -34.61 3.51
C LEU A 9 -14.85 -33.26 2.92
N VAL A 10 -16.04 -33.19 2.31
CA VAL A 10 -16.58 -31.96 1.71
C VAL A 10 -16.86 -30.90 2.77
N VAL A 11 -17.40 -31.27 3.94
CA VAL A 11 -17.65 -30.33 5.06
C VAL A 11 -16.33 -29.81 5.65
N ILE A 12 -15.33 -30.68 5.87
CA ILE A 12 -14.02 -30.23 6.34
C ILE A 12 -13.39 -29.31 5.30
N LEU A 13 -13.44 -29.67 4.01
CA LEU A 13 -12.89 -28.84 2.94
C LEU A 13 -13.62 -27.49 2.84
N THR A 14 -14.96 -27.44 2.98
CA THR A 14 -15.71 -26.18 2.96
C THR A 14 -15.46 -25.32 4.19
N VAL A 15 -15.23 -25.91 5.37
CA VAL A 15 -14.82 -25.18 6.58
C VAL A 15 -13.38 -24.66 6.47
N PHE A 16 -12.47 -25.41 5.84
CA PHE A 16 -11.12 -24.92 5.55
C PHE A 16 -11.12 -23.81 4.49
N ILE A 17 -11.94 -23.92 3.44
CA ILE A 17 -12.05 -22.90 2.40
C ILE A 17 -12.78 -21.64 2.91
N SER A 18 -13.77 -21.77 3.79
CA SER A 18 -14.44 -20.62 4.42
C SER A 18 -13.60 -19.97 5.52
N GLY A 19 -12.74 -20.73 6.21
CA GLY A 19 -11.69 -20.21 7.08
C GLY A 19 -10.64 -19.39 6.32
N CYS A 20 -10.30 -19.77 5.09
CA CYS A 20 -9.46 -18.97 4.20
C CYS A 20 -10.18 -17.71 3.67
N ALA A 21 -11.51 -17.75 3.49
CA ALA A 21 -12.31 -16.60 3.07
C ALA A 21 -12.52 -15.54 4.17
N SER A 22 -12.32 -15.89 5.45
CA SER A 22 -12.38 -14.94 6.58
C SER A 22 -11.11 -14.08 6.73
N ILE A 23 -10.09 -14.30 5.89
CA ILE A 23 -8.83 -13.54 5.86
C ILE A 23 -8.97 -12.33 4.92
N ALA A 24 -9.86 -11.40 5.26
CA ALA A 24 -9.83 -10.07 4.67
C ALA A 24 -9.76 -8.93 5.71
N PRO A 25 -8.93 -8.98 6.78
CA PRO A 25 -9.21 -8.10 7.91
C PRO A 25 -8.59 -6.70 7.77
N THR A 26 -7.63 -6.46 6.86
CA THR A 26 -6.88 -5.19 6.82
C THR A 26 -6.43 -4.75 5.42
N ARG A 27 -6.08 -3.46 5.27
CA ARG A 27 -5.45 -2.92 4.04
C ARG A 27 -4.16 -3.66 3.72
N ALA A 28 -3.32 -3.93 4.74
CA ALA A 28 -2.09 -4.68 4.59
C ALA A 28 -2.35 -6.07 4.02
N SER A 29 -3.30 -6.82 4.59
CA SER A 29 -3.66 -8.16 4.11
C SER A 29 -4.21 -8.14 2.67
N ARG A 30 -5.04 -7.18 2.29
CA ARG A 30 -5.52 -7.04 0.89
C ARG A 30 -4.37 -6.78 -0.08
N ALA A 31 -3.49 -5.84 0.27
CA ALA A 31 -2.30 -5.56 -0.51
C ALA A 31 -1.38 -6.79 -0.63
N TYR A 32 -1.28 -7.63 0.40
CA TYR A 32 -0.49 -8.86 0.34
C TYR A 32 -0.97 -9.87 -0.71
N TRP A 33 -2.29 -10.04 -0.82
CA TRP A 33 -2.90 -10.95 -1.78
C TRP A 33 -2.76 -10.48 -3.23
N GLU A 34 -2.63 -9.17 -3.45
CA GLU A 34 -2.45 -8.61 -4.78
C GLU A 34 -1.08 -8.97 -5.38
N LYS A 35 -0.99 -9.09 -6.72
CA LYS A 35 0.29 -9.33 -7.39
C LYS A 35 1.22 -8.13 -7.15
N GLN A 36 2.52 -8.37 -6.94
CA GLN A 36 3.49 -7.28 -6.96
C GLN A 36 3.49 -6.64 -8.36
N PHE A 37 3.47 -5.31 -8.39
CA PHE A 37 3.16 -4.44 -9.52
C PHE A 37 1.72 -4.55 -10.05
N GLY A 38 0.80 -5.10 -9.26
CA GLY A 38 -0.63 -4.96 -9.47
C GLY A 38 -1.12 -3.58 -9.01
N ILE A 39 -2.08 -3.02 -9.75
CA ILE A 39 -2.71 -1.73 -9.43
C ILE A 39 -4.03 -1.99 -8.70
N LEU A 40 -4.16 -1.34 -7.55
CA LEU A 40 -5.31 -1.42 -6.67
C LEU A 40 -6.06 -0.10 -6.72
N VAL A 41 -7.30 -0.14 -7.22
CA VAL A 41 -8.16 1.01 -7.41
C VAL A 41 -9.22 1.05 -6.32
N ARG A 42 -9.30 2.17 -5.61
CA ARG A 42 -10.29 2.43 -4.57
C ARG A 42 -11.04 3.73 -4.86
N ASN A 43 -12.36 3.63 -4.82
CA ASN A 43 -13.25 4.79 -4.83
C ASN A 43 -13.69 5.06 -3.39
N THR A 44 -13.41 6.25 -2.88
CA THR A 44 -13.78 6.68 -1.52
C THR A 44 -14.82 7.77 -1.62
N PRO A 45 -16.07 7.51 -1.19
CA PRO A 45 -17.07 8.55 -1.07
C PRO A 45 -16.66 9.58 -0.01
N SER A 46 -16.86 10.85 -0.32
CA SER A 46 -16.76 12.00 0.57
C SER A 46 -18.02 12.85 0.47
N VAL A 47 -18.20 13.76 1.43
CA VAL A 47 -19.29 14.75 1.42
C VAL A 47 -19.24 15.62 0.16
N ASP A 48 -18.04 15.88 -0.34
CA ASP A 48 -17.78 16.79 -1.46
C ASP A 48 -17.74 16.07 -2.84
N GLY A 49 -17.90 14.73 -2.86
CA GLY A 49 -17.82 13.91 -4.08
C GLY A 49 -17.09 12.57 -3.89
N ASN A 50 -16.70 11.90 -4.98
CA ASN A 50 -15.94 10.65 -4.91
C ASN A 50 -14.45 10.91 -5.21
N LYS A 51 -13.57 10.45 -4.32
CA LYS A 51 -12.13 10.44 -4.54
C LYS A 51 -11.66 9.10 -5.10
N ILE A 52 -10.92 9.13 -6.21
CA ILE A 52 -10.32 7.92 -6.80
C ILE A 52 -8.87 7.82 -6.34
N THR A 53 -8.49 6.66 -5.79
CA THR A 53 -7.13 6.33 -5.35
C THR A 53 -6.64 5.14 -6.14
N ASN A 54 -5.47 5.25 -6.76
CA ASN A 54 -4.76 4.12 -7.34
C ASN A 54 -3.51 3.84 -6.50
N ASN A 55 -3.25 2.58 -6.19
CA ASN A 55 -2.05 2.13 -5.49
C ASN A 55 -1.38 1.00 -6.27
N LEU A 56 -0.15 1.23 -6.71
CA LEU A 56 0.72 0.19 -7.23
C LEU A 56 1.44 -0.50 -6.08
N LEU A 57 1.29 -1.82 -5.98
CA LEU A 57 2.03 -2.61 -4.99
C LEU A 57 3.48 -2.80 -5.42
N ILE A 58 4.43 -2.06 -4.85
CA ILE A 58 5.83 -2.11 -5.30
C ILE A 58 6.70 -3.07 -4.49
N TYR A 59 6.30 -3.38 -3.26
CA TYR A 59 6.96 -4.37 -2.41
C TYR A 59 5.96 -5.03 -1.48
N LYS A 60 6.12 -6.33 -1.25
CA LYS A 60 5.39 -7.09 -0.24
C LYS A 60 6.25 -8.18 0.39
N LYS A 61 6.05 -8.44 1.68
CA LYS A 61 6.68 -9.54 2.42
C LYS A 61 5.71 -10.06 3.48
N SER A 62 5.71 -11.37 3.72
CA SER A 62 5.02 -11.98 4.85
C SER A 62 6.02 -12.77 5.70
N ASP A 63 5.74 -12.83 7.00
CA ASP A 63 6.48 -13.66 7.96
C ASP A 63 5.98 -15.12 8.01
N GLY A 64 4.91 -15.46 7.26
CA GLY A 64 4.28 -16.79 7.28
C GLY A 64 3.37 -17.05 8.49
N PHE A 65 3.26 -16.10 9.42
CA PHE A 65 2.45 -16.19 10.64
C PHE A 65 1.38 -15.10 10.73
N GLY A 66 0.94 -14.56 9.58
CA GLY A 66 -0.08 -13.51 9.49
C GLY A 66 0.46 -12.09 9.60
N GLY A 67 1.78 -11.93 9.72
CA GLY A 67 2.46 -10.66 9.55
C GLY A 67 2.66 -10.32 8.07
N VAL A 68 2.41 -9.06 7.72
CA VAL A 68 2.44 -8.55 6.35
C VAL A 68 3.06 -7.15 6.34
N GLN A 69 3.99 -6.93 5.41
CA GLN A 69 4.59 -5.63 5.11
C GLN A 69 4.41 -5.32 3.64
N CYS A 70 3.88 -4.14 3.34
CA CYS A 70 3.72 -3.68 1.96
C CYS A 70 4.17 -2.22 1.83
N LEU A 71 4.80 -1.90 0.70
CA LEU A 71 5.01 -0.53 0.25
C LEU A 71 4.23 -0.34 -1.05
N LEU A 72 3.47 0.74 -1.11
CA LEU A 72 2.66 1.12 -2.26
C LEU A 72 3.15 2.47 -2.81
N ALA A 73 3.25 2.60 -4.12
CA ALA A 73 3.28 3.90 -4.79
C ALA A 73 1.85 4.27 -5.17
N GLY A 74 1.42 5.50 -4.92
CA GLY A 74 0.02 5.88 -5.09
C GLY A 74 -0.18 7.24 -5.72
N LYS A 75 -1.32 7.38 -6.37
CA LYS A 75 -1.82 8.65 -6.90
C LYS A 75 -3.31 8.79 -6.62
N ILE A 76 -3.72 10.00 -6.27
CA ILE A 76 -5.11 10.36 -5.96
C ILE A 76 -5.56 11.39 -6.98
N LEU A 77 -6.71 11.12 -7.59
CA LEU A 77 -7.52 12.16 -8.22
C LEU A 77 -8.49 12.65 -7.14
N PRO A 78 -8.21 13.81 -6.50
CA PRO A 78 -9.17 14.42 -5.62
C PRO A 78 -10.29 15.04 -6.46
N GLU A 79 -11.33 15.50 -5.78
CA GLU A 79 -12.38 16.27 -6.43
C GLU A 79 -11.85 17.60 -6.95
N GLU A 80 -12.56 18.15 -7.94
CA GLU A 80 -12.13 19.34 -8.67
C GLU A 80 -11.90 20.55 -7.74
N ASN A 81 -12.79 20.80 -6.79
CA ASN A 81 -12.65 21.90 -5.83
C ASN A 81 -11.39 21.77 -4.96
N ALA A 82 -11.11 20.56 -4.49
CA ALA A 82 -9.92 20.28 -3.69
C ALA A 82 -8.65 20.43 -4.54
N MET A 83 -8.66 19.96 -5.79
CA MET A 83 -7.55 20.15 -6.72
C MET A 83 -7.32 21.63 -7.04
N ASN A 84 -8.39 22.40 -7.29
CA ASN A 84 -8.30 23.83 -7.57
C ASN A 84 -7.69 24.59 -6.38
N THR A 85 -8.12 24.28 -5.15
CA THR A 85 -7.52 24.86 -3.94
C THR A 85 -6.02 24.55 -3.82
N LEU A 86 -5.60 23.34 -4.20
CA LEU A 86 -4.18 22.98 -4.22
C LEU A 86 -3.41 23.75 -5.30
N LYS A 87 -3.98 23.86 -6.51
CA LYS A 87 -3.40 24.62 -7.62
C LYS A 87 -3.25 26.10 -7.30
N GLU A 88 -4.23 26.72 -6.66
CA GLU A 88 -4.17 28.09 -6.15
C GLU A 88 -3.02 28.30 -5.14
N LYS A 89 -2.68 27.25 -4.39
CA LYS A 89 -1.55 27.21 -3.46
C LYS A 89 -0.21 26.83 -4.13
N GLY A 90 -0.17 26.74 -5.46
CA GLY A 90 1.03 26.46 -6.24
C GLY A 90 1.31 24.97 -6.50
N TYR A 91 0.37 24.07 -6.21
CA TYR A 91 0.51 22.67 -6.59
C TYR A 91 0.43 22.51 -8.11
N THR A 92 1.48 21.96 -8.73
CA THR A 92 1.57 21.80 -10.19
C THR A 92 1.29 20.39 -10.69
N GLY A 93 1.09 19.44 -9.77
CA GLY A 93 0.84 18.04 -10.12
C GLY A 93 -0.57 17.81 -10.65
N GLU A 94 -0.70 16.86 -11.57
CA GLU A 94 -2.00 16.41 -12.08
C GLU A 94 -2.77 15.59 -11.03
N TYR A 95 -2.05 14.77 -10.26
CA TYR A 95 -2.57 13.95 -9.17
C TYR A 95 -1.84 14.29 -7.88
N ILE A 96 -2.43 13.95 -6.72
CA ILE A 96 -1.69 13.94 -5.45
C ILE A 96 -0.95 12.61 -5.36
N TYR A 97 0.37 12.65 -5.40
CA TYR A 97 1.21 11.46 -5.32
C TYR A 97 1.62 11.17 -3.88
N PHE A 98 1.77 9.89 -3.56
CA PHE A 98 2.16 9.45 -2.23
C PHE A 98 2.83 8.06 -2.25
N PHE A 99 3.49 7.72 -1.16
CA PHE A 99 3.79 6.33 -0.82
C PHE A 99 3.04 5.94 0.46
N ASP A 100 2.43 4.76 0.43
CA ASP A 100 1.81 4.17 1.62
C ASP A 100 2.65 2.99 2.10
N VAL A 101 2.93 3.00 3.41
CA VAL A 101 3.45 1.83 4.10
C VAL A 101 2.29 1.19 4.84
N LEU A 102 2.07 -0.09 4.56
CA LEU A 102 1.07 -0.90 5.25
C LEU A 102 1.78 -2.00 6.04
N TYR A 103 1.41 -2.14 7.29
CA TYR A 103 1.97 -3.15 8.16
C TYR A 103 0.90 -3.87 8.98
N GLN A 104 1.09 -5.16 9.16
CA GLN A 104 0.33 -5.96 10.12
C GLN A 104 1.30 -6.92 10.81
N ASP A 105 1.32 -6.96 12.14
CA ASP A 105 2.04 -7.99 12.89
C ASP A 105 1.52 -8.12 14.33
N PRO A 106 1.40 -9.35 14.83
CA PRO A 106 1.04 -9.59 16.22
C PRO A 106 2.15 -9.32 17.24
N ARG A 107 3.43 -9.16 16.85
CA ARG A 107 4.54 -9.42 17.78
C ARG A 107 5.61 -8.35 17.99
N THR A 108 6.14 -7.58 17.05
CA THR A 108 7.22 -6.62 17.40
C THR A 108 7.71 -5.72 16.26
N TRP A 109 7.11 -4.53 16.05
CA TRP A 109 7.73 -3.49 15.22
C TRP A 109 7.67 -2.09 15.85
N ALA A 110 8.67 -1.28 15.50
CA ALA A 110 8.67 0.16 15.68
C ALA A 110 7.85 0.78 14.55
N PHE A 111 6.94 1.66 14.93
CA PHE A 111 6.01 2.33 14.03
C PHE A 111 6.78 3.06 12.91
N ILE A 112 6.46 2.78 11.62
CA ILE A 112 7.13 3.46 10.50
C ILE A 112 6.51 4.84 10.29
N ASP A 113 7.12 5.87 10.88
CA ASP A 113 6.70 7.27 10.70
C ASP A 113 7.59 8.05 9.73
N SER A 114 8.69 7.46 9.26
CA SER A 114 9.73 8.15 8.48
C SER A 114 10.37 7.27 7.41
N LEU A 115 10.60 7.84 6.24
CA LEU A 115 11.23 7.20 5.08
C LEU A 115 12.18 8.17 4.37
N ASP A 116 13.33 7.68 3.93
CA ASP A 116 14.21 8.38 3.00
C ASP A 116 13.98 7.83 1.59
N PHE A 117 13.61 8.70 0.66
CA PHE A 117 13.59 8.41 -0.78
C PHE A 117 14.84 8.98 -1.42
N LYS A 118 15.68 8.11 -1.98
CA LYS A 118 16.91 8.51 -2.66
C LYS A 118 16.80 8.23 -4.15
N THR A 119 17.04 9.26 -4.93
CA THR A 119 17.28 9.19 -6.37
C THR A 119 18.77 9.33 -6.64
N ASP A 120 19.17 9.31 -7.89
CA ASP A 120 20.57 9.53 -8.29
C ASP A 120 21.08 10.93 -7.90
N THR A 121 20.18 11.90 -7.76
CA THR A 121 20.53 13.32 -7.57
C THR A 121 20.04 13.93 -6.27
N SER A 122 19.11 13.27 -5.56
CA SER A 122 18.50 13.83 -4.35
C SER A 122 18.15 12.79 -3.32
N THR A 123 18.10 13.21 -2.05
CA THR A 123 17.51 12.44 -0.96
C THR A 123 16.40 13.27 -0.33
N VAL A 124 15.19 12.76 -0.41
CA VAL A 124 13.98 13.33 0.19
C VAL A 124 13.72 12.60 1.50
N LYS A 125 13.61 13.35 2.59
CA LYS A 125 13.28 12.81 3.90
C LYS A 125 11.80 13.05 4.16
N LEU A 126 11.03 11.98 4.20
CA LEU A 126 9.60 12.04 4.42
C LEU A 126 9.28 11.60 5.84
N LYS A 127 8.37 12.33 6.47
CA LYS A 127 7.81 11.99 7.77
C LYS A 127 6.30 12.12 7.68
N ASP A 128 5.57 11.07 8.02
CA ASP A 128 4.13 11.17 8.18
C ASP A 128 3.84 11.87 9.51
N LYS A 129 2.98 12.88 9.46
CA LYS A 129 2.58 13.67 10.63
C LYS A 129 1.48 13.00 11.43
N ASN A 130 0.66 12.16 10.80
CA ASN A 130 -0.52 11.54 11.41
C ASN A 130 -0.60 10.06 11.09
N PRO A 131 0.44 9.29 11.40
CA PRO A 131 0.42 7.91 10.99
C PRO A 131 -0.45 7.12 11.98
N THR A 132 -1.18 6.12 11.49
CA THR A 132 -2.26 5.45 12.25
C THR A 132 -1.89 4.04 12.66
N ARG A 133 -2.27 3.67 13.88
CA ARG A 133 -2.18 2.32 14.43
C ARG A 133 -3.57 1.87 14.88
N ASP A 134 -4.03 0.77 14.31
CA ASP A 134 -5.27 0.10 14.66
C ASP A 134 -4.96 -1.24 15.32
N VAL A 135 -5.74 -1.62 16.34
CA VAL A 135 -5.64 -2.95 16.96
C VAL A 135 -6.93 -3.71 16.70
N ILE A 136 -6.83 -4.79 15.95
CA ILE A 136 -7.95 -5.65 15.58
C ILE A 136 -7.86 -6.93 16.40
N ARG A 137 -8.94 -7.29 17.08
CA ARG A 137 -9.04 -8.54 17.85
C ARG A 137 -9.92 -9.53 17.10
N ILE A 138 -9.40 -10.73 16.86
CA ILE A 138 -10.16 -11.84 16.25
C ILE A 138 -10.02 -13.04 17.18
N GLY A 139 -11.10 -13.40 17.88
CA GLY A 139 -11.04 -14.41 18.93
C GLY A 139 -10.08 -14.01 20.06
N ASN A 140 -9.10 -14.87 20.36
CA ASN A 140 -8.07 -14.61 21.37
C ASN A 140 -6.82 -13.92 20.80
N ASP A 141 -6.75 -13.72 19.48
CA ASP A 141 -5.60 -13.12 18.82
C ASP A 141 -5.78 -11.61 18.64
N SER A 142 -4.69 -10.86 18.78
CA SER A 142 -4.64 -9.42 18.51
C SER A 142 -3.68 -9.15 17.35
N PHE A 143 -4.15 -8.38 16.38
CA PHE A 143 -3.37 -7.94 15.22
C PHE A 143 -3.20 -6.44 15.31
N VAL A 144 -1.95 -5.96 15.29
CA VAL A 144 -1.65 -4.54 15.16
C VAL A 144 -1.51 -4.23 13.69
N HIS A 145 -2.31 -3.29 13.19
CA HIS A 145 -2.23 -2.76 11.84
C HIS A 145 -1.69 -1.34 11.89
N GLU A 146 -0.65 -1.05 11.12
CA GLU A 146 -0.06 0.28 11.04
C GLU A 146 -0.08 0.78 9.60
N PHE A 147 -0.28 2.09 9.48
CA PHE A 147 -0.40 2.78 8.22
C PHE A 147 0.31 4.12 8.32
N ALA A 148 1.19 4.39 7.36
CA ALA A 148 1.77 5.71 7.18
C ALA A 148 1.70 6.12 5.72
N ARG A 149 1.34 7.38 5.48
CA ARG A 149 1.26 7.98 4.16
C ARG A 149 2.23 9.14 4.02
N PHE A 150 3.08 9.04 3.02
CA PHE A 150 4.08 10.05 2.71
C PHE A 150 3.71 10.73 1.41
N ILE A 151 3.22 11.98 1.49
CA ILE A 151 2.89 12.77 0.30
C ILE A 151 4.17 13.18 -0.42
N ILE A 152 4.17 13.07 -1.75
CA ILE A 152 5.28 13.41 -2.63
C ILE A 152 4.91 14.63 -3.45
N THR A 153 5.83 15.60 -3.51
CA THR A 153 5.66 16.81 -4.30
C THR A 153 5.86 16.55 -5.80
N PRO A 154 5.33 17.42 -6.68
CA PRO A 154 5.53 17.27 -8.12
C PRO A 154 7.00 17.31 -8.55
N GLU A 155 7.84 18.09 -7.87
CA GLU A 155 9.29 18.14 -8.13
C GLU A 155 9.95 16.79 -7.83
N GLU A 156 9.60 16.17 -6.70
CA GLU A 156 10.13 14.87 -6.30
C GLU A 156 9.66 13.76 -7.24
N ILE A 157 8.43 13.83 -7.75
CA ILE A 157 7.94 12.94 -8.80
C ILE A 157 8.76 13.09 -10.08
N ASN A 158 9.05 14.33 -10.50
CA ASN A 158 9.91 14.57 -11.67
C ASN A 158 11.32 14.00 -11.47
N ASN A 159 11.86 14.04 -10.25
CA ASN A 159 13.13 13.39 -9.93
C ASN A 159 13.05 11.86 -10.03
N ILE A 160 11.96 11.25 -9.55
CA ILE A 160 11.71 9.80 -9.72
C ILE A 160 11.61 9.41 -11.19
N LEU A 161 10.97 10.22 -12.04
CA LEU A 161 10.85 9.92 -13.47
C LEU A 161 12.21 9.95 -14.19
N LYS A 162 13.15 10.78 -13.73
CA LYS A 162 14.48 10.96 -14.35
C LYS A 162 15.57 10.06 -13.78
N THR A 163 15.38 9.47 -12.61
CA THR A 163 16.40 8.64 -11.94
C THR A 163 16.60 7.28 -12.60
N ASN A 164 17.78 6.68 -12.49
CA ASN A 164 18.04 5.28 -12.87
C ASN A 164 17.96 4.32 -11.69
N SER A 165 18.02 4.85 -10.47
CA SER A 165 17.84 4.11 -9.23
C SER A 165 16.90 4.84 -8.30
N LEU A 166 15.96 4.13 -7.70
CA LEU A 166 15.14 4.61 -6.60
C LEU A 166 15.41 3.74 -5.37
N ILE A 167 15.84 4.36 -4.28
CA ILE A 167 16.08 3.68 -3.01
C ILE A 167 15.07 4.19 -2.00
N VAL A 168 14.38 3.28 -1.34
CA VAL A 168 13.49 3.60 -0.21
C VAL A 168 14.10 3.01 1.04
N GLN A 169 14.49 3.86 1.98
CA GLN A 169 15.17 3.46 3.21
C GLN A 169 14.32 3.84 4.42
N TYR A 170 14.07 2.87 5.29
CA TYR A 170 13.53 3.12 6.61
C TYR A 170 14.65 3.48 7.60
N LYS A 171 14.34 4.35 8.57
CA LYS A 171 15.33 4.92 9.52
C LYS A 171 15.11 4.54 10.98
N GLY A 172 14.24 3.58 11.29
CA GLY A 172 14.05 3.10 12.66
C GLY A 172 15.03 2.00 13.08
N GLU A 173 15.03 1.69 14.37
CA GLU A 173 15.99 0.79 15.02
C GLU A 173 15.81 -0.70 14.68
N LYS A 174 14.65 -1.10 14.13
CA LYS A 174 14.33 -2.47 13.70
C LYS A 174 13.37 -2.46 12.51
N SER A 175 13.76 -3.06 11.39
CA SER A 175 12.86 -3.35 10.29
C SER A 175 13.28 -4.61 9.52
N TYR A 176 12.35 -5.22 8.80
CA TYR A 176 12.65 -6.33 7.88
C TYR A 176 12.78 -5.86 6.41
N PHE A 177 12.74 -4.55 6.16
CA PHE A 177 13.12 -3.92 4.90
C PHE A 177 13.92 -2.63 5.18
N ASP A 178 15.18 -2.76 5.57
CA ASP A 178 15.97 -1.57 5.90
C ASP A 178 16.22 -0.69 4.67
N ILE A 179 16.36 -1.32 3.50
CA ILE A 179 16.61 -0.66 2.21
C ILE A 179 15.94 -1.47 1.09
N LEU A 180 15.06 -0.81 0.33
CA LEU A 180 14.53 -1.31 -0.93
C LEU A 180 15.21 -0.55 -2.07
N THR A 181 15.66 -1.27 -3.11
CA THR A 181 16.30 -0.67 -4.28
C THR A 181 15.56 -1.09 -5.54
N PHE A 182 15.07 -0.12 -6.30
CA PHE A 182 14.39 -0.31 -7.57
C PHE A 182 15.28 0.20 -8.71
N LYS A 183 15.55 -0.66 -9.69
CA LYS A 183 16.34 -0.39 -10.90
C LYS A 183 15.75 -1.16 -12.08
N GLY A 184 16.12 -0.81 -13.31
CA GLY A 184 15.70 -1.52 -14.52
C GLY A 184 14.18 -1.62 -14.62
N ASP A 185 13.68 -2.81 -14.97
CA ASP A 185 12.26 -3.08 -15.22
C ASP A 185 11.35 -2.71 -14.03
N ASP A 186 11.79 -2.93 -12.81
CA ASP A 186 10.97 -2.64 -11.63
C ASP A 186 10.82 -1.14 -11.39
N LEU A 187 11.89 -0.37 -11.63
CA LEU A 187 11.79 1.09 -11.62
C LEU A 187 10.93 1.58 -12.79
N GLN A 188 11.04 0.96 -13.97
CA GLN A 188 10.25 1.33 -15.13
C GLN A 188 8.76 1.16 -14.86
N LYS A 189 8.32 0.05 -14.25
CA LYS A 189 6.91 -0.15 -13.85
C LYS A 189 6.38 0.95 -12.92
N ILE A 190 7.22 1.45 -12.00
CA ILE A 190 6.84 2.56 -11.11
C ILE A 190 6.67 3.84 -11.93
N LYS A 191 7.60 4.14 -12.85
CA LYS A 191 7.51 5.30 -13.73
C LYS A 191 6.28 5.24 -14.63
N ASP A 192 6.04 4.08 -15.25
CA ASP A 192 4.88 3.84 -16.10
C ASP A 192 3.57 4.10 -15.34
N PHE A 193 3.49 3.63 -14.09
CA PHE A 193 2.35 3.90 -13.21
C PHE A 193 2.16 5.39 -12.89
N ILE A 194 3.26 6.11 -12.63
CA ILE A 194 3.22 7.56 -12.36
C ILE A 194 2.71 8.31 -13.59
N THR A 195 3.17 7.95 -14.80
CA THR A 195 2.83 8.65 -16.06
C THR A 195 1.51 8.24 -16.67
N ALA A 196 0.98 7.05 -16.36
CA ALA A 196 -0.30 6.60 -16.87
C ALA A 196 -1.45 7.46 -16.33
N ASP A 197 -2.61 7.40 -16.99
CA ASP A 197 -3.85 7.96 -16.45
C ASP A 197 -4.29 7.19 -15.18
N ILE A 198 -5.22 7.78 -14.43
CA ILE A 198 -5.81 7.10 -13.28
C ILE A 198 -6.85 6.07 -13.75
N LEU A 199 -6.78 4.85 -13.22
CA LEU A 199 -7.82 3.85 -13.43
C LEU A 199 -9.02 4.16 -12.52
N THR A 200 -10.23 4.08 -13.08
CA THR A 200 -11.47 4.46 -12.39
C THR A 200 -12.30 3.25 -11.94
N GLU A 201 -12.07 2.09 -12.54
CA GLU A 201 -12.75 0.84 -12.20
C GLU A 201 -12.18 0.26 -10.90
N PRO A 202 -12.99 0.06 -9.85
CA PRO A 202 -12.52 -0.43 -8.58
C PRO A 202 -12.00 -1.87 -8.68
N SER A 203 -10.93 -2.17 -7.94
CA SER A 203 -10.39 -3.53 -7.88
C SER A 203 -11.33 -4.44 -7.09
N LYS A 204 -11.56 -5.66 -7.61
CA LYS A 204 -12.39 -6.67 -6.91
C LYS A 204 -11.87 -7.05 -5.52
N ASN A 205 -10.57 -6.83 -5.27
CA ASN A 205 -9.86 -7.25 -4.06
C ASN A 205 -9.63 -6.12 -3.04
N TRP A 206 -10.15 -4.90 -3.27
CA TRP A 206 -9.90 -3.74 -2.39
C TRP A 206 -11.19 -3.17 -1.77
#